data_AF-A0A2G1WQJ5-F1
#
_entry.id   AF-A0A2G1WQJ5-F1
#
_cell.length_a   1.000
_cell.length_b   1.000
_cell.length_c   1.000
_cell.angle_alpha   90.00
_cell.angle_beta   90.00
_cell.angle_gamma   90.00
#
_symmetry.space_group_name_H-M   'P 1'
#
loop_
_entity.id
_entity.type
_entity.pdbx_description
1 polymer ?
#
loop_
_entity_poly.entity_id
_entity_poly.type
_entity_poly.pdbx_seq_one_letter_code
_entity_poly.pdbx_strand_id
1 'polypeptide(L)'
;MRLDSYDNKNGYRVVLSDQEREEIRDRIYRTQSKIGWELASYCGLRRQEIEYVRHRDLRKRDTGDWILRVWEDGAKRSKYRETPVPETVATRIQTMAEVNDVSPDQSIIEVSMRTVQRWLKRFCGELALQYDDEGYRHIKLHDGRRTWANSLLDAGVSPMMVMQWGGWDDWRTFRDHYLQDFTEQKQSEEIGKVAWV
;
A
#
# COMPACT_ATOMS: atom_id res chain seq x y z
N MET A 1 7.32 -14.14 0.62
CA MET A 1 7.29 -12.84 1.32
C MET A 1 8.55 -12.69 2.14
N ARG A 2 9.05 -11.46 2.33
CA ARG A 2 10.18 -11.17 3.22
C ARG A 2 9.71 -10.77 4.61
N LEU A 3 10.31 -11.35 5.64
CA LEU A 3 10.03 -11.07 7.05
C LEU A 3 11.30 -10.56 7.75
N ASP A 4 11.29 -9.31 8.20
CA ASP A 4 12.39 -8.72 8.96
C ASP A 4 11.95 -8.51 10.42
N SER A 5 12.61 -9.17 11.37
CA SER A 5 12.30 -9.00 12.81
C SER A 5 12.39 -7.53 13.23
N TYR A 6 11.55 -7.11 14.17
CA TYR A 6 11.77 -5.80 14.82
C TYR A 6 12.87 -5.91 15.88
N ASP A 7 13.74 -4.91 15.93
CA ASP A 7 14.85 -4.89 16.90
C ASP A 7 14.36 -4.83 18.36
N ASN A 8 13.25 -4.12 18.60
CA ASN A 8 12.80 -3.75 19.94
C ASN A 8 11.41 -4.32 20.32
N LYS A 9 10.86 -5.26 19.57
CA LYS A 9 9.56 -5.89 19.89
C LYS A 9 9.34 -7.20 19.17
N ASN A 10 8.44 -8.03 19.70
CA ASN A 10 8.01 -9.25 19.03
C ASN A 10 7.21 -8.94 17.75
N GLY A 11 7.50 -9.69 16.69
CA GLY A 11 6.83 -9.65 15.39
C GLY A 11 7.76 -9.23 14.26
N TYR A 12 7.19 -9.13 13.06
CA TYR A 12 7.94 -8.90 11.83
C TYR A 12 7.45 -7.67 11.06
N ARG A 13 8.38 -7.07 10.32
CA ARG A 13 8.14 -6.20 9.19
C ARG A 13 7.95 -7.09 7.98
N VAL A 14 6.85 -6.91 7.25
CA VAL A 14 6.57 -7.74 6.07
C VAL A 14 6.77 -6.90 4.81
N VAL A 15 7.40 -7.49 3.80
CA VAL A 15 7.40 -7.01 2.41
C VAL A 15 6.89 -8.15 1.54
N LEU A 16 5.81 -7.89 0.81
CA LEU A 16 5.16 -8.89 -0.02
C LEU A 16 5.76 -8.88 -1.43
N SER A 17 5.77 -10.03 -2.09
CA SER A 17 5.87 -10.07 -3.55
C SER A 17 4.60 -9.51 -4.21
N ASP A 18 4.67 -9.23 -5.51
CA ASP A 18 3.50 -8.78 -6.27
C ASP A 18 2.37 -9.81 -6.22
N GLN A 19 2.70 -11.09 -6.38
CA GLN A 19 1.73 -12.19 -6.29
C GLN A 19 1.04 -12.25 -4.92
N GLU A 20 1.80 -12.22 -3.82
CA GLU A 20 1.23 -12.27 -2.47
C GLU A 20 0.35 -11.03 -2.17
N ARG A 21 0.75 -9.85 -2.68
CA ARG A 21 -0.05 -8.62 -2.56
C ARG A 21 -1.38 -8.74 -3.29
N GLU A 22 -1.39 -9.33 -4.49
CA GLU A 22 -2.59 -9.62 -5.28
C GLU A 22 -3.49 -10.66 -4.62
N GLU A 23 -2.91 -11.76 -4.11
CA GLU A 23 -3.67 -12.82 -3.42
C GLU A 23 -4.40 -12.28 -2.18
N ILE A 24 -3.74 -11.45 -1.36
CA ILE A 24 -4.39 -10.80 -0.21
C ILE A 24 -5.53 -9.90 -0.69
N ARG A 25 -5.29 -9.08 -1.72
CA ARG A 25 -6.31 -8.18 -2.28
C ARG A 25 -7.53 -8.97 -2.76
N ASP A 26 -7.32 -10.10 -3.43
CA ASP A 26 -8.41 -10.89 -4.00
C ASP A 26 -9.18 -11.67 -2.92
N ARG A 27 -8.49 -12.11 -1.85
CA ARG A 27 -9.13 -12.74 -0.69
C ARG A 27 -10.05 -11.81 0.09
N ILE A 28 -9.77 -10.50 0.13
CA ILE A 28 -10.58 -9.52 0.86
C ILE A 28 -11.91 -9.28 0.13
N TYR A 29 -12.97 -10.02 0.47
CA TYR A 29 -14.27 -9.85 -0.21
C TYR A 29 -15.06 -8.60 0.23
N ARG A 30 -14.69 -7.96 1.35
CA ARG A 30 -15.37 -6.74 1.83
C ARG A 30 -14.84 -5.52 1.09
N THR A 31 -15.66 -4.88 0.25
CA THR A 31 -15.28 -3.73 -0.61
C THR A 31 -14.48 -2.66 0.12
N GLN A 32 -15.00 -2.16 1.24
CA GLN A 32 -14.35 -1.13 2.06
C GLN A 32 -12.97 -1.56 2.58
N SER A 33 -12.83 -2.81 3.04
CA SER A 33 -11.54 -3.34 3.46
C SER A 33 -10.59 -3.60 2.28
N LYS A 34 -11.13 -3.99 1.10
CA LYS A 34 -10.34 -4.20 -0.12
C LYS A 34 -9.75 -2.87 -0.59
N ILE A 35 -10.57 -1.83 -0.71
CA ILE A 35 -10.11 -0.49 -1.07
C ILE A 35 -9.13 0.03 -0.02
N GLY A 36 -9.37 -0.20 1.28
CA GLY A 36 -8.43 0.17 2.34
C GLY A 36 -7.06 -0.51 2.19
N TRP A 37 -7.04 -1.80 1.84
CA TRP A 37 -5.79 -2.49 1.50
C TRP A 37 -5.16 -1.94 0.22
N GLU A 38 -5.94 -1.72 -0.83
CA GLU A 38 -5.45 -1.19 -2.12
C GLU A 38 -4.79 0.19 -1.96
N LEU A 39 -5.41 1.09 -1.17
CA LEU A 39 -4.85 2.40 -0.86
C LEU A 39 -3.52 2.30 -0.10
N ALA A 40 -3.36 1.31 0.77
CA ALA A 40 -2.09 1.07 1.44
C ALA A 40 -1.04 0.46 0.51
N SER A 41 -1.38 -0.62 -0.20
CA SER A 41 -0.45 -1.51 -0.90
C SER A 41 -0.14 -1.13 -2.34
N TYR A 42 -0.98 -0.29 -2.96
CA TYR A 42 -0.79 0.21 -4.32
C TYR A 42 -0.66 1.73 -4.40
N CYS A 43 -1.13 2.47 -3.40
CA CYS A 43 -1.03 3.94 -3.38
C CYS A 43 -0.13 4.48 -2.25
N GLY A 44 0.38 3.61 -1.38
CA GLY A 44 1.33 3.98 -0.33
C GLY A 44 0.74 4.81 0.81
N LEU A 45 -0.58 4.79 1.04
CA LEU A 45 -1.18 5.58 2.12
C LEU A 45 -0.90 4.98 3.50
N ARG A 46 -0.68 5.85 4.48
CA ARG A 46 -0.65 5.56 5.91
C ARG A 46 -2.08 5.35 6.39
N ARG A 47 -2.23 4.61 7.49
CA ARG A 47 -3.54 4.35 8.12
C ARG A 47 -4.38 5.63 8.29
N GLN A 48 -3.79 6.70 8.83
CA GLN A 48 -4.51 7.96 9.06
C GLN A 48 -4.88 8.65 7.75
N GLU A 49 -4.04 8.61 6.74
CA GLU A 49 -4.35 9.18 5.41
C GLU A 49 -5.53 8.44 4.76
N ILE A 50 -5.59 7.11 4.90
CA ILE A 50 -6.72 6.29 4.42
C ILE A 50 -8.03 6.69 5.11
N GLU A 51 -7.98 7.05 6.39
CA GLU A 51 -9.15 7.43 7.18
C GLU A 51 -9.79 8.75 6.72
N TYR A 52 -9.00 9.65 6.11
CA TYR A 52 -9.44 11.01 5.78
C TYR A 52 -9.54 11.31 4.29
N VAL A 53 -9.07 10.42 3.41
CA VAL A 53 -9.14 10.65 1.97
C VAL A 53 -10.58 10.58 1.46
N ARG A 54 -10.95 11.53 0.60
CA ARG A 54 -12.32 11.69 0.08
C ARG A 54 -12.42 11.35 -1.39
N HIS A 55 -13.64 11.12 -1.85
CA HIS A 55 -13.91 10.84 -3.26
C HIS A 55 -13.40 11.96 -4.19
N ARG A 56 -13.55 13.23 -3.81
CA ARG A 56 -13.03 14.38 -4.58
C ARG A 56 -11.51 14.47 -4.71
N ASP A 57 -10.78 13.74 -3.87
CA ASP A 57 -9.32 13.77 -3.85
C ASP A 57 -8.72 12.86 -4.94
N LEU A 58 -9.51 11.91 -5.47
CA LEU A 58 -9.16 11.11 -6.64
C LEU A 58 -9.30 11.97 -7.90
N ARG A 59 -8.24 12.05 -8.71
CA ARG A 59 -8.20 12.87 -9.92
C ARG A 59 -7.54 12.12 -11.06
N LYS A 60 -8.08 12.28 -12.27
CA LYS A 60 -7.39 11.96 -13.51
C LYS A 60 -6.72 13.23 -14.02
N ARG A 61 -5.41 13.18 -14.26
CA ARG A 61 -4.65 14.28 -14.86
C ARG A 61 -4.84 14.30 -16.36
N ASP A 62 -4.50 15.41 -17.00
CA ASP A 62 -4.52 15.55 -18.46
C ASP A 62 -3.54 14.59 -19.16
N THR A 63 -2.49 14.15 -18.44
CA THR A 63 -1.57 13.10 -18.90
C THR A 63 -2.20 11.71 -18.95
N GLY A 64 -3.44 11.55 -18.47
CA GLY A 64 -4.15 10.29 -18.38
C GLY A 64 -3.96 9.56 -17.05
N ASP A 65 -2.96 9.95 -16.27
CA ASP A 65 -2.62 9.31 -15.00
C ASP A 65 -3.65 9.59 -13.91
N TRP A 66 -3.99 8.54 -13.15
CA TRP A 66 -4.76 8.67 -11.93
C TRP A 66 -3.87 8.99 -10.74
N ILE A 67 -4.29 9.98 -9.94
CA ILE A 67 -3.61 10.36 -8.71
C ILE A 67 -4.59 10.54 -7.57
N LEU A 68 -4.07 10.43 -6.35
CA LEU A 68 -4.77 10.74 -5.12
C LEU A 68 -4.08 11.91 -4.43
N ARG A 69 -4.86 12.94 -4.11
CA ARG A 69 -4.41 14.05 -3.27
C ARG A 69 -4.50 13.67 -1.81
N VAL A 70 -3.38 13.64 -1.12
CA VAL A 70 -3.28 13.18 0.27
C VAL A 70 -2.88 14.32 1.17
N TRP A 71 -3.58 14.41 2.31
CA TRP A 71 -3.38 15.44 3.32
C TRP A 71 -3.01 14.74 4.62
N GLU A 72 -1.77 14.91 5.07
CA GLU A 72 -1.17 14.11 6.15
C GLU A 72 -1.89 14.28 7.49
N ASP A 73 -2.56 15.43 7.66
CA ASP A 73 -3.09 15.89 8.93
C ASP A 73 -4.62 15.87 9.01
N GLY A 74 -5.28 15.13 8.10
CA GLY A 74 -6.74 14.86 8.08
C GLY A 74 -7.63 16.11 8.17
N ALA A 75 -7.81 16.60 9.40
CA ALA A 75 -8.52 17.83 9.74
C ALA A 75 -7.71 19.13 9.50
N LYS A 76 -6.38 19.12 9.70
CA LYS A 76 -5.53 20.34 9.61
C LYS A 76 -4.92 20.57 8.22
N ARG A 77 -4.87 19.52 7.38
CA ARG A 77 -4.33 19.55 5.99
C ARG A 77 -2.94 20.25 5.88
N SER A 78 -2.07 20.07 6.86
CA SER A 78 -0.80 20.83 6.98
C SER A 78 0.29 20.41 5.99
N LYS A 79 0.28 19.14 5.56
CA LYS A 79 1.21 18.60 4.58
C LYS A 79 0.46 17.93 3.43
N TYR A 80 0.89 18.26 2.22
CA TYR A 80 0.28 17.84 0.97
C TYR A 80 1.23 16.93 0.19
N ARG A 81 0.69 15.85 -0.37
CA ARG A 81 1.38 15.04 -1.39
C ARG A 81 0.37 14.48 -2.37
N GLU A 82 0.86 14.13 -3.55
CA GLU A 82 0.10 13.34 -4.53
C GLU A 82 0.79 12.00 -4.71
N THR A 83 0.01 10.95 -4.87
CA THR A 83 0.50 9.59 -5.12
C THR A 83 -0.23 8.98 -6.31
N PRO A 84 0.45 8.21 -7.17
CA PRO A 84 -0.20 7.51 -8.28
C PRO A 84 -1.23 6.50 -7.75
N VAL A 85 -2.30 6.31 -8.52
CA VAL A 85 -3.35 5.33 -8.25
C VAL A 85 -3.47 4.42 -9.48
N PRO A 86 -3.41 3.08 -9.33
CA PRO A 86 -3.69 2.21 -10.45
C PRO A 86 -5.11 2.43 -10.98
N GLU A 87 -5.29 2.39 -12.30
CA GLU A 87 -6.60 2.60 -12.93
C GLU A 87 -7.68 1.66 -12.37
N THR A 88 -7.32 0.40 -12.12
CA THR A 88 -8.26 -0.60 -11.54
C THR A 88 -8.76 -0.23 -10.13
N VAL A 89 -7.97 0.52 -9.36
CA VAL A 89 -8.36 1.03 -8.03
C VAL A 89 -9.18 2.30 -8.20
N ALA A 90 -8.76 3.22 -9.08
CA ALA A 90 -9.48 4.45 -9.37
C ALA A 90 -10.90 4.18 -9.87
N THR A 91 -11.06 3.31 -10.88
CA THR A 91 -12.36 2.90 -11.41
C THR A 91 -13.23 2.27 -10.31
N ARG A 92 -12.67 1.42 -9.45
CA ARG A 92 -13.43 0.80 -8.34
C ARG A 92 -13.99 1.85 -7.37
N ILE A 93 -13.17 2.84 -7.01
CA ILE A 93 -13.58 3.94 -6.13
C ILE A 93 -14.67 4.79 -6.79
N GLN A 94 -14.53 5.10 -8.08
CA GLN A 94 -15.54 5.87 -8.83
C GLN A 94 -16.86 5.12 -8.95
N THR A 95 -16.84 3.86 -9.40
CA THR A 95 -18.04 3.03 -9.52
C THR A 95 -18.75 2.88 -8.17
N MET A 96 -18.00 2.71 -7.07
CA MET A 96 -18.60 2.68 -5.74
C MET A 96 -19.31 4.00 -5.40
N ALA A 97 -18.72 5.14 -5.73
CA ALA A 97 -19.33 6.44 -5.47
C ALA A 97 -20.62 6.65 -6.27
N GLU A 98 -20.58 6.33 -7.57
CA GLU A 98 -21.70 6.47 -8.49
C GLU A 98 -22.88 5.58 -8.09
N VAL A 99 -22.62 4.29 -7.79
CA VAL A 99 -23.67 3.32 -7.46
C VAL A 99 -24.38 3.65 -6.14
N ASN A 100 -23.67 4.25 -5.18
CA ASN A 100 -24.21 4.56 -3.85
C ASN A 100 -24.57 6.04 -3.67
N ASP A 101 -24.57 6.84 -4.75
CA ASP A 101 -24.83 8.28 -4.73
C ASP A 101 -24.02 9.03 -3.65
N VAL A 102 -22.73 8.69 -3.57
CA VAL A 102 -21.83 9.20 -2.54
C VAL A 102 -21.38 10.61 -2.90
N SER A 103 -21.52 11.53 -1.95
CA SER A 103 -21.04 12.90 -2.08
C SER A 103 -19.52 12.93 -2.28
N PRO A 104 -18.99 13.80 -3.17
CA PRO A 104 -17.55 13.97 -3.35
C PRO A 104 -16.78 14.33 -2.06
N ASP A 105 -17.47 14.87 -1.06
CA ASP A 105 -16.92 15.25 0.24
C ASP A 105 -16.87 14.12 1.28
N GLN A 106 -17.49 12.98 1.00
CA GLN A 106 -17.45 11.80 1.87
C GLN A 106 -16.10 11.07 1.74
N SER A 107 -15.69 10.44 2.84
CA SER A 107 -14.50 9.59 2.87
C SER A 107 -14.67 8.38 1.97
N ILE A 108 -13.59 7.98 1.28
CA ILE A 108 -13.58 6.75 0.46
C ILE A 108 -13.82 5.53 1.35
N ILE A 109 -13.29 5.56 2.57
CA ILE A 109 -13.50 4.53 3.58
C ILE A 109 -14.49 5.03 4.63
N GLU A 110 -15.67 4.41 4.68
CA GLU A 110 -16.78 4.80 5.56
C GLU A 110 -16.80 4.01 6.88
N VAL A 111 -16.07 2.89 6.94
CA VAL A 111 -15.92 2.09 8.16
C VAL A 111 -14.69 2.50 8.94
N SER A 112 -14.69 2.31 10.25
CA SER A 112 -13.50 2.62 11.07
C SER A 112 -12.26 1.84 10.59
N MET A 113 -11.07 2.45 10.75
CA MET A 113 -9.82 1.74 10.45
C MET A 113 -9.62 0.48 11.30
N ARG A 114 -10.23 0.42 12.50
CA ARG A 114 -10.26 -0.80 13.32
C ARG A 114 -11.03 -1.93 12.63
N THR A 115 -12.11 -1.61 11.93
CA THR A 115 -12.89 -2.56 11.12
C THR A 115 -12.05 -3.06 9.94
N VAL A 116 -11.41 -2.16 9.18
CA VAL A 116 -10.51 -2.53 8.08
C VAL A 116 -9.42 -3.48 8.55
N GLN A 117 -8.71 -3.12 9.62
CA GLN A 117 -7.63 -3.95 10.18
C GLN A 117 -8.10 -5.30 10.70
N ARG A 118 -9.29 -5.35 11.34
CA ARG A 118 -9.88 -6.61 11.81
C ARG A 118 -10.15 -7.56 10.65
N TRP A 119 -10.74 -7.06 9.57
CA TRP A 119 -11.01 -7.86 8.38
C TRP A 119 -9.73 -8.31 7.71
N LEU A 120 -8.76 -7.41 7.51
CA LEU A 120 -7.44 -7.77 6.96
C LEU A 120 -6.79 -8.89 7.79
N LYS A 121 -6.75 -8.76 9.12
CA LYS A 121 -6.18 -9.79 10.00
C LYS A 121 -6.90 -11.13 9.86
N ARG A 122 -8.23 -11.11 9.73
CA ARG A 122 -9.01 -12.34 9.48
C ARG A 122 -8.59 -12.98 8.15
N PHE A 123 -8.55 -12.21 7.07
CA PHE A 123 -8.21 -12.72 5.74
C PHE A 123 -6.79 -13.26 5.66
N CYS A 124 -5.81 -12.56 6.22
CA CYS A 124 -4.45 -13.08 6.27
C CYS A 124 -4.35 -14.32 7.20
N GLY A 125 -5.15 -14.41 8.27
CA GLY A 125 -5.23 -15.61 9.10
C GLY A 125 -5.81 -16.83 8.36
N GLU A 126 -6.70 -16.61 7.39
CA GLU A 126 -7.20 -17.66 6.50
C GLU A 126 -6.13 -18.09 5.49
N LEU A 127 -5.38 -17.14 4.90
CA LEU A 127 -4.26 -17.45 4.00
C LEU A 127 -3.14 -18.20 4.71
N ALA A 128 -2.84 -17.85 5.97
CA ALA A 128 -1.88 -18.57 6.79
C ALA A 128 -2.21 -20.05 6.92
N LEU A 129 -3.50 -20.39 7.10
CA LEU A 129 -3.96 -21.77 7.17
C LEU A 129 -3.95 -22.46 5.81
N GLN A 130 -4.29 -21.73 4.73
CA GLN A 130 -4.34 -22.28 3.39
C GLN A 130 -2.95 -22.66 2.85
N TYR A 131 -1.95 -21.84 3.15
CA TYR A 131 -0.58 -22.02 2.66
C TYR A 131 0.38 -22.62 3.67
N ASP A 132 -0.10 -22.92 4.89
CA ASP A 132 0.74 -23.37 6.02
C ASP A 132 1.93 -22.41 6.27
N ASP A 133 1.66 -21.10 6.18
CA ASP A 133 2.66 -20.03 6.34
C ASP A 133 2.20 -19.00 7.38
N GLU A 134 2.81 -19.06 8.55
CA GLU A 134 2.53 -18.15 9.67
C GLU A 134 2.92 -16.69 9.38
N GLY A 135 3.75 -16.44 8.36
CA GLY A 135 4.12 -15.10 7.88
C GLY A 135 2.90 -14.22 7.58
N TYR A 136 1.84 -14.80 7.00
CA TYR A 136 0.60 -14.08 6.73
C TYR A 136 -0.05 -13.50 8.01
N ARG A 137 0.10 -14.15 9.17
CA ARG A 137 -0.48 -13.64 10.44
C ARG A 137 0.19 -12.37 10.94
N HIS A 138 1.40 -12.07 10.47
CA HIS A 138 2.15 -10.88 10.85
C HIS A 138 1.80 -9.64 10.03
N ILE A 139 1.09 -9.81 8.91
CA ILE A 139 0.74 -8.75 7.98
C ILE A 139 -0.17 -7.71 8.64
N LYS A 140 0.23 -6.45 8.53
CA LYS A 140 -0.55 -5.28 8.95
C LYS A 140 -0.78 -4.37 7.75
N LEU A 141 -1.74 -3.47 7.87
CA LEU A 141 -2.04 -2.47 6.84
C LEU A 141 -0.80 -1.63 6.46
N HIS A 142 0.07 -1.35 7.43
CA HIS A 142 1.31 -0.59 7.18
C HIS A 142 2.32 -1.35 6.32
N ASP A 143 2.31 -2.69 6.35
CA ASP A 143 3.19 -3.49 5.50
C ASP A 143 2.77 -3.40 4.02
N GLY A 144 1.50 -3.06 3.73
CA GLY A 144 1.06 -2.65 2.40
C GLY A 144 1.85 -1.44 1.89
N ARG A 145 1.95 -0.37 2.69
CA ARG A 145 2.75 0.81 2.32
C ARG A 145 4.23 0.48 2.14
N ARG A 146 4.79 -0.40 2.99
CA ARG A 146 6.19 -0.84 2.83
C ARG A 146 6.39 -1.60 1.52
N THR A 147 5.46 -2.51 1.21
CA THR A 147 5.43 -3.27 -0.05
C THR A 147 5.35 -2.34 -1.25
N TRP A 148 4.45 -1.35 -1.22
CA TRP A 148 4.31 -0.35 -2.28
C TRP A 148 5.65 0.34 -2.59
N ALA A 149 6.34 0.86 -1.57
CA ALA A 149 7.61 1.55 -1.76
C ALA A 149 8.70 0.66 -2.36
N ASN A 150 8.85 -0.56 -1.84
CA ASN A 150 9.82 -1.54 -2.36
C ASN A 150 9.49 -1.93 -3.80
N SER A 151 8.22 -2.21 -4.11
CA SER A 151 7.81 -2.58 -5.48
C SER A 151 8.10 -1.49 -6.53
N LEU A 152 7.96 -0.21 -6.16
CA LEU A 152 8.33 0.89 -7.05
C LEU A 152 9.85 0.96 -7.27
N LEU A 153 10.63 0.78 -6.21
CA LEU A 153 12.09 0.77 -6.31
C LEU A 153 12.60 -0.41 -7.16
N ASP A 154 12.02 -1.59 -6.96
CA ASP A 154 12.35 -2.79 -7.73
C ASP A 154 12.03 -2.62 -9.23
N ALA A 155 10.91 -1.95 -9.53
CA ALA A 155 10.50 -1.56 -10.87
C ALA A 155 11.36 -0.42 -11.47
N GLY A 156 12.39 0.04 -10.77
CA GLY A 156 13.34 1.04 -11.25
C GLY A 156 12.85 2.48 -11.15
N VAL A 157 11.77 2.76 -10.41
CA VAL A 157 11.32 4.13 -10.16
C VAL A 157 12.38 4.86 -9.33
N SER A 158 12.69 6.09 -9.72
CA SER A 158 13.65 6.94 -9.01
C SER A 158 13.32 7.02 -7.51
N PRO A 159 14.29 6.79 -6.61
CA PRO A 159 14.08 6.91 -5.15
C PRO A 159 13.52 8.26 -4.74
N MET A 160 13.92 9.35 -5.41
CA MET A 160 13.39 10.69 -5.15
C MET A 160 11.90 10.81 -5.49
N MET A 161 11.45 10.12 -6.54
CA MET A 161 10.04 10.07 -6.90
C MET A 161 9.23 9.26 -5.88
N VAL A 162 9.76 8.11 -5.43
CA VAL A 162 9.13 7.31 -4.37
C VAL A 162 9.03 8.12 -3.08
N MET A 163 10.08 8.86 -2.72
CA MET A 163 10.08 9.78 -1.57
C MET A 163 9.00 10.85 -1.69
N GLN A 164 8.94 11.52 -2.84
CA GLN A 164 7.92 12.55 -3.12
C GLN A 164 6.51 11.98 -3.02
N TRP A 165 6.24 10.86 -3.67
CA TRP A 165 4.90 10.25 -3.64
C TRP A 165 4.52 9.76 -2.26
N GLY A 166 5.44 9.16 -1.50
CA GLY A 166 5.10 8.67 -0.17
C GLY A 166 5.17 9.74 0.92
N GLY A 167 5.68 10.93 0.63
CA GLY A 167 5.81 12.01 1.62
C GLY A 167 6.90 11.72 2.66
N TRP A 168 8.09 11.36 2.18
CA TRP A 168 9.29 11.27 3.01
C TRP A 168 10.15 12.52 2.81
N ASP A 169 10.43 13.21 3.91
CA ASP A 169 11.23 14.46 3.89
C ASP A 169 12.72 14.22 4.23
N ASP A 170 13.09 13.03 4.76
CA ASP A 170 14.46 12.69 5.14
C ASP A 170 15.03 11.55 4.30
N TRP A 171 16.03 11.89 3.47
CA TRP A 171 16.76 10.95 2.64
C TRP A 171 17.47 9.87 3.44
N ARG A 172 18.09 10.20 4.59
CA ARG A 172 18.88 9.22 5.36
C ARG A 172 17.97 8.13 5.89
N THR A 173 16.88 8.51 6.57
CA THR A 173 15.87 7.58 7.05
C THR A 173 15.25 6.76 5.92
N PHE A 174 14.96 7.38 4.77
CA PHE A 174 14.39 6.65 3.63
C PHE A 174 15.37 5.61 3.09
N ARG A 175 16.62 6.00 2.83
CA ARG A 175 17.66 5.10 2.33
C ARG A 175 17.88 3.92 3.27
N ASP A 176 17.99 4.18 4.56
CA ASP A 176 18.30 3.14 5.55
C ASP A 176 17.14 2.15 5.75
N HIS A 177 15.91 2.52 5.36
CA HIS A 177 14.73 1.64 5.45
C HIS A 177 14.32 0.95 4.15
N TYR A 178 14.71 1.49 2.99
CA TYR A 178 14.18 1.03 1.69
C TYR A 178 15.24 0.73 0.63
N LEU A 179 16.48 1.22 0.80
CA LEU A 179 17.56 1.02 -0.19
C LEU A 179 18.65 0.05 0.27
N GLN A 180 18.63 -0.39 1.53
CA GLN A 180 19.62 -1.34 2.04
C GLN A 180 19.24 -2.80 1.76
N ASP A 181 17.96 -3.11 1.52
CA ASP A 181 17.46 -4.49 1.43
C ASP A 181 16.62 -4.72 0.16
N PHE A 182 17.17 -5.44 -0.83
CA PHE A 182 16.47 -5.81 -2.07
C PHE A 182 15.44 -6.93 -1.84
N THR A 183 14.33 -6.95 -2.60
CA THR A 183 13.35 -8.05 -2.56
C THR A 183 13.89 -9.34 -3.19
N GLU A 184 13.28 -10.48 -2.90
CA GLU A 184 13.66 -11.78 -3.50
C GLU A 184 13.53 -11.75 -5.03
N GLN A 185 12.48 -11.10 -5.55
CA GLN A 185 12.30 -10.91 -6.99
C GLN A 185 13.46 -10.11 -7.57
N LYS A 186 13.86 -9.00 -6.92
CA LYS A 186 14.99 -8.21 -7.39
C LYS A 186 16.31 -8.95 -7.31
N GLN A 187 16.54 -9.70 -6.24
CA GLN A 187 17.71 -10.57 -6.10
C GLN A 187 17.76 -11.61 -7.23
N SER A 188 16.62 -12.24 -7.55
CA SER A 188 16.50 -13.20 -8.67
C SER A 188 16.80 -12.55 -10.03
N GLU A 189 16.26 -11.35 -10.28
CA GLU A 189 16.58 -10.57 -11.49
C GLU A 189 18.07 -10.25 -11.60
N GLU A 190 18.71 -9.80 -10.51
CA GLU A 190 20.13 -9.47 -10.50
C GLU A 190 21.02 -10.71 -10.68
N ILE A 191 20.65 -11.85 -10.07
CA ILE A 191 21.32 -13.14 -10.29
C ILE A 191 21.28 -13.50 -11.78
N GLY A 192 20.12 -13.36 -12.44
CA GLY A 192 19.97 -13.65 -13.87
C GLY A 192 20.82 -12.79 -14.80
N LYS A 193 21.40 -11.68 -14.33
CA LYS A 193 22.36 -10.86 -15.12
C LYS A 193 23.79 -11.39 -15.05
N VAL A 194 24.10 -12.26 -14.10
CA VAL A 194 25.45 -12.77 -13.86
C VAL A 194 25.61 -14.10 -14.57
N ALA A 195 26.16 -14.10 -15.79
CA ALA A 195 26.19 -15.26 -16.69
C ALA A 195 26.93 -16.52 -16.18
N TRP A 196 27.59 -16.46 -15.03
CA TRP A 196 28.32 -17.57 -14.42
C TRP A 196 27.65 -18.13 -13.15
N VAL A 197 26.53 -17.53 -12.72
CA VAL A 197 25.62 -18.06 -11.70
C VAL A 197 24.42 -18.67 -12.41
#